data_AF-A0A5E6N1S0-F1
#
_entry.id   AF-A0A5E6N1S0-F1
#
_cell.length_a   1.000
_cell.length_b   1.000
_cell.length_c   1.000
_cell.angle_alpha   90.00
_cell.angle_beta   90.00
_cell.angle_gamma   90.00
#
_symmetry.space_group_name_H-M   'P 1'
#
loop_
_entity.id
_entity.type
_entity.pdbx_description
1 polymer ?
#
loop_
_entity_poly.entity_id
_entity_poly.type
_entity_poly.pdbx_seq_one_letter_code
_entity_poly.pdbx_strand_id
1 'polypeptide(L)'
;MTMGLRITTADVSTPENTDKVITLITNKSDTNVFKNMLTIFTIVDGADAKRFTLAGNKLTFKATAFKAQSNTYRVKIKVFQERFDRGFSPWAFPPSETAYKTLTVTVTKNPDDNGKYVPTFRITTDNVSTPENTDKVIMLATNIDDLKYKTTFTITGGADVKKFTLAGNKLTFKATAFEARKDATYRVKIKATRISSCGSYYFPRRLKKPSSTGFPRRLKKPSL
;
A
#
# COMPACT_ATOMS: atom_id res chain seq x y z
N MET A 1 7.54 35.88 -22.64
CA MET A 1 8.69 35.07 -22.21
C MET A 1 8.27 33.61 -22.13
N THR A 2 8.80 32.74 -22.97
CA THR A 2 8.58 31.30 -22.89
C THR A 2 9.44 30.74 -21.75
N MET A 3 8.82 30.06 -20.77
CA MET A 3 9.56 29.44 -19.66
C MET A 3 10.39 28.26 -20.17
N GLY A 4 11.68 28.20 -19.81
CA GLY A 4 12.57 27.07 -20.12
C GLY A 4 12.10 25.76 -19.48
N LEU A 5 12.60 24.63 -19.98
CA LEU A 5 12.30 23.30 -19.44
C LEU A 5 12.67 23.21 -17.95
N ARG A 6 11.77 22.64 -17.16
CA ARG A 6 11.99 22.29 -15.75
C ARG A 6 11.15 21.10 -15.34
N ILE A 7 11.68 20.30 -14.42
CA ILE A 7 10.92 19.23 -13.74
C ILE A 7 10.05 19.88 -12.65
N THR A 8 8.74 19.71 -12.74
CA THR A 8 7.77 20.32 -11.83
C THR A 8 7.28 19.38 -10.73
N THR A 9 7.66 18.10 -10.76
CA THR A 9 7.34 17.13 -9.70
C THR A 9 7.75 17.64 -8.33
N ALA A 10 6.80 17.74 -7.39
CA ALA A 10 7.08 18.16 -6.03
C ALA A 10 7.85 17.09 -5.25
N ASP A 11 8.54 17.51 -4.19
CA ASP A 11 9.06 16.57 -3.19
C ASP A 11 7.90 15.77 -2.57
N VAL A 12 8.19 14.54 -2.16
CA VAL A 12 7.15 13.61 -1.69
C VAL A 12 7.53 12.96 -0.37
N SER A 13 6.55 12.36 0.27
CA SER A 13 6.75 11.45 1.40
C SER A 13 6.18 10.07 1.11
N THR A 14 6.73 9.09 1.80
CA THR A 14 6.21 7.72 1.83
C THR A 14 6.37 7.16 3.23
N PRO A 15 5.45 6.31 3.69
CA PRO A 15 5.67 5.59 4.92
C PRO A 15 6.88 4.66 4.78
N GLU A 16 7.57 4.41 5.89
CA GLU A 16 8.70 3.51 5.92
C GLU A 16 8.34 2.15 5.33
N ASN A 17 9.33 1.49 4.73
CA ASN A 17 9.19 0.15 4.20
C ASN A 17 8.16 -0.04 3.06
N THR A 18 7.65 1.07 2.55
CA THR A 18 6.68 1.10 1.46
C THR A 18 7.30 1.80 0.26
N ASP A 19 7.52 1.04 -0.81
CA ASP A 19 7.99 1.57 -2.08
C ASP A 19 7.03 2.66 -2.60
N LYS A 20 7.59 3.74 -3.14
CA LYS A 20 6.84 4.87 -3.67
C LYS A 20 7.10 5.01 -5.16
N VAL A 21 6.04 4.94 -5.96
CA VAL A 21 6.10 5.29 -7.38
C VAL A 21 5.76 6.79 -7.53
N ILE A 22 6.64 7.52 -8.19
CA ILE A 22 6.58 8.97 -8.39
C ILE A 22 6.52 9.22 -9.90
N THR A 23 5.48 9.90 -10.36
CA THR A 23 5.37 10.32 -11.75
C THR A 23 6.15 11.62 -11.96
N LEU A 24 7.14 11.56 -12.85
CA LEU A 24 7.92 12.72 -13.25
C LEU A 24 7.13 13.54 -14.27
N ILE A 25 7.01 14.84 -14.00
CA ILE A 25 6.29 15.82 -14.81
C ILE A 25 7.19 17.03 -15.06
N THR A 26 7.01 17.67 -16.21
CA THR A 26 7.70 18.91 -16.56
C THR A 26 6.68 20.02 -16.79
N ASN A 27 7.15 21.26 -16.84
CA ASN A 27 6.30 22.38 -17.28
C ASN A 27 5.89 22.30 -18.76
N LYS A 28 6.38 21.30 -19.50
CA LYS A 28 6.13 21.08 -20.94
C LYS A 28 5.54 19.71 -21.23
N SER A 29 5.33 18.84 -20.23
CA SER A 29 4.99 17.42 -20.44
C SER A 29 3.55 17.15 -20.90
N ASP A 30 2.67 18.16 -20.86
CA ASP A 30 1.23 17.98 -21.16
C ASP A 30 0.70 18.90 -22.27
N THR A 31 1.56 19.70 -22.92
CA THR A 31 1.12 20.46 -24.09
C THR A 31 1.16 19.53 -25.30
N ASN A 32 0.05 18.85 -25.59
CA ASN A 32 -0.28 18.14 -26.84
C ASN A 32 -0.08 18.97 -28.14
N VAL A 33 0.54 20.14 -28.04
CA VAL A 33 0.85 21.07 -29.12
C VAL A 33 1.89 20.48 -30.08
N PHE A 34 2.72 19.52 -29.62
CA PHE A 34 3.66 18.81 -30.46
C PHE A 34 3.57 17.30 -30.20
N LYS A 35 2.77 16.57 -30.98
CA LYS A 35 2.65 15.09 -30.96
C LYS A 35 3.99 14.34 -31.14
N ASN A 36 5.05 15.07 -31.44
CA ASN A 36 6.38 14.58 -31.78
C ASN A 36 7.44 14.99 -30.74
N MET A 37 7.09 15.28 -29.49
CA MET A 37 8.10 15.65 -28.48
C MET A 37 8.58 14.43 -27.68
N LEU A 38 9.85 14.05 -27.85
CA LEU A 38 10.54 13.02 -27.09
C LEU A 38 10.96 13.60 -25.74
N THR A 39 10.53 12.97 -24.64
CA THR A 39 10.92 13.35 -23.27
C THR A 39 11.57 12.18 -22.58
N ILE A 40 12.84 12.33 -22.20
CA ILE A 40 13.63 11.28 -21.57
C ILE A 40 14.07 11.76 -20.19
N PHE A 41 13.76 10.95 -19.18
CA PHE A 41 14.27 11.13 -17.83
C PHE A 41 15.44 10.18 -17.59
N THR A 42 16.46 10.65 -16.88
CA THR A 42 17.55 9.81 -16.40
C THR A 42 17.91 10.15 -14.96
N ILE A 43 18.28 9.13 -14.18
CA ILE A 43 18.94 9.32 -12.88
C ILE A 43 20.39 9.68 -13.17
N VAL A 44 20.86 10.80 -12.62
CA VAL A 44 22.22 11.31 -12.83
C VAL A 44 23.13 10.81 -11.72
N ASP A 45 22.84 11.25 -10.49
CA ASP A 45 23.63 11.00 -9.31
C ASP A 45 22.78 11.18 -8.04
N GLY A 46 23.44 11.08 -6.89
CA GLY A 46 22.86 11.21 -5.57
C GLY A 46 23.39 10.11 -4.67
N ALA A 47 23.68 10.43 -3.41
CA ALA A 47 24.11 9.45 -2.41
C ALA A 47 23.13 8.27 -2.31
N ASP A 48 21.84 8.54 -2.55
CA ASP A 48 20.76 7.58 -2.47
C ASP A 48 20.33 6.98 -3.82
N ALA A 49 21.00 7.30 -4.94
CA ALA A 49 20.56 6.93 -6.28
C ALA A 49 20.26 5.43 -6.46
N LYS A 50 21.00 4.55 -5.77
CA LYS A 50 20.80 3.09 -5.78
C LYS A 50 19.43 2.64 -5.24
N ARG A 51 18.74 3.51 -4.50
CA ARG A 51 17.38 3.28 -3.96
C ARG A 51 16.28 3.64 -4.93
N PHE A 52 16.64 4.23 -6.07
CA PHE A 52 15.71 4.67 -7.09
C PHE A 52 15.87 3.83 -8.36
N THR A 53 14.76 3.43 -8.94
CA THR A 53 14.71 2.85 -10.29
C THR A 53 13.80 3.69 -11.17
N LEU A 54 14.10 3.76 -12.45
CA LEU A 54 13.35 4.58 -13.40
C LEU A 54 12.87 3.74 -14.57
N ALA A 55 11.58 3.81 -14.87
CA ALA A 55 10.97 3.21 -16.05
C ALA A 55 10.10 4.25 -16.75
N GLY A 56 10.58 4.78 -17.88
CA GLY A 56 9.95 5.91 -18.55
C GLY A 56 9.93 7.16 -17.65
N ASN A 57 8.73 7.66 -17.34
CA ASN A 57 8.53 8.78 -16.40
C ASN A 57 8.16 8.32 -14.97
N LYS A 58 8.22 7.02 -14.67
CA LYS A 58 7.92 6.49 -13.33
C LYS A 58 9.21 6.22 -12.57
N LEU A 59 9.48 7.06 -11.57
CA LEU A 59 10.58 6.90 -10.64
C LEU A 59 10.09 6.12 -9.41
N THR A 60 10.64 4.95 -9.15
CA THR A 60 10.30 4.13 -7.97
C THR A 60 11.37 4.29 -6.91
N PHE A 61 10.99 4.73 -5.72
CA PHE A 61 11.84 4.80 -4.54
C PHE A 61 11.60 3.59 -3.64
N LYS A 62 12.67 2.87 -3.26
CA LYS A 62 12.63 1.79 -2.28
C LYS A 62 12.87 2.31 -0.87
N ALA A 63 11.78 2.48 -0.12
CA ALA A 63 11.84 2.96 1.25
C ALA A 63 12.47 1.91 2.18
N THR A 64 13.23 2.39 3.16
CA THR A 64 13.70 1.58 4.30
C THR A 64 12.95 1.93 5.57
N ALA A 65 13.29 1.25 6.65
CA ALA A 65 12.83 1.58 7.99
C ALA A 65 13.14 3.05 8.34
N PHE A 66 12.25 3.66 9.12
CA PHE A 66 12.39 5.05 9.54
C PHE A 66 13.58 5.21 10.48
N LYS A 67 14.36 6.27 10.25
CA LYS A 67 15.44 6.70 11.15
C LYS A 67 15.24 8.18 11.44
N ALA A 68 14.89 8.51 12.69
CA ALA A 68 14.50 9.89 13.07
C ALA A 68 15.50 10.98 12.66
N GLN A 69 16.80 10.65 12.65
CA GLN A 69 17.87 11.59 12.30
C GLN A 69 18.32 11.50 10.83
N SER A 70 17.78 10.56 10.05
CA SER A 70 18.23 10.28 8.67
C SER A 70 17.11 9.64 7.85
N ASN A 71 15.97 10.34 7.73
CA ASN A 71 14.78 9.87 7.03
C ASN A 71 14.55 10.55 5.66
N THR A 72 15.50 11.35 5.20
CA THR A 72 15.38 12.08 3.92
C THR A 72 16.36 11.53 2.90
N TYR A 73 15.87 11.27 1.70
CA TYR A 73 16.61 10.69 0.59
C TYR A 73 16.58 11.63 -0.61
N ARG A 74 17.69 11.76 -1.32
CA ARG A 74 17.81 12.68 -2.46
C ARG A 74 18.34 12.00 -3.71
N VAL A 75 17.74 12.33 -4.84
CA VAL A 75 18.18 11.86 -6.17
C VAL A 75 18.16 13.00 -7.17
N LYS A 76 19.22 13.13 -7.96
CA LYS A 76 19.29 14.10 -9.05
C LYS A 76 18.77 13.47 -10.33
N ILE A 77 17.76 14.09 -10.90
CA ILE A 77 17.13 13.67 -12.14
C ILE A 77 17.46 14.68 -13.23
N LYS A 78 17.82 14.17 -14.41
CA LYS A 78 17.90 14.94 -15.64
C LYS A 78 16.66 14.67 -16.47
N VAL A 79 16.13 15.71 -17.10
CA VAL A 79 15.19 15.58 -18.22
C VAL A 79 15.82 16.15 -19.47
N PHE A 80 15.68 15.42 -20.57
CA PHE A 80 16.02 15.84 -21.91
C PHE A 80 14.73 15.86 -22.74
N GLN A 81 14.50 16.96 -23.46
CA GLN A 81 13.41 17.09 -24.42
C GLN A 81 13.94 17.47 -25.78
N GLU A 82 13.45 16.76 -26.79
CA GLU A 82 13.76 17.02 -28.19
C GLU A 82 12.52 16.77 -29.04
N ARG A 83 12.38 17.54 -30.11
CA ARG A 83 11.32 17.32 -31.09
C ARG A 83 11.78 16.28 -32.12
N PHE A 84 11.04 15.20 -32.21
CA PHE A 84 11.24 14.06 -33.10
C PHE A 84 10.34 14.18 -34.34
N ASP A 85 10.58 15.18 -35.19
CA ASP A 85 9.93 15.25 -36.50
C ASP A 85 10.73 14.36 -37.48
N ARG A 86 10.18 13.19 -37.84
CA ARG A 86 10.78 12.28 -38.86
C ARG A 86 10.61 12.90 -40.24
N GLY A 87 11.52 13.79 -40.55
CA GLY A 87 11.55 14.58 -41.77
C GLY A 87 11.62 16.05 -41.41
N PHE A 88 12.74 16.68 -41.78
CA PHE A 88 12.84 18.10 -42.13
C PHE A 88 13.51 19.10 -41.17
N SER A 89 14.25 20.01 -41.83
CA SER A 89 14.94 21.28 -41.50
C SER A 89 15.44 21.59 -40.07
N PRO A 90 16.77 21.73 -39.87
CA PRO A 90 17.39 22.22 -38.62
C PRO A 90 17.07 23.67 -38.23
N TRP A 91 16.41 24.45 -39.09
CA TRP A 91 16.27 25.91 -38.93
C TRP A 91 14.92 26.38 -38.35
N ALA A 92 13.97 25.48 -38.08
CA ALA A 92 12.56 25.87 -37.81
C ALA A 92 12.04 25.58 -36.39
N PHE A 93 12.82 24.94 -35.49
CA PHE A 93 12.30 24.47 -34.20
C PHE A 93 13.23 24.76 -33.03
N PRO A 94 12.68 24.90 -31.79
CA PRO A 94 13.50 25.14 -30.61
C PRO A 94 14.54 24.03 -30.43
N PRO A 95 15.77 24.36 -30.00
CA PRO A 95 16.82 23.39 -29.75
C PRO A 95 16.40 22.41 -28.65
N SER A 96 17.06 21.26 -28.60
CA SER A 96 16.85 20.32 -27.50
C SER A 96 17.13 20.99 -26.15
N GLU A 97 16.28 20.71 -25.18
CA GLU A 97 16.35 21.31 -23.86
C GLU A 97 16.72 20.27 -22.82
N THR A 98 17.58 20.66 -21.89
CA THR A 98 17.95 19.83 -20.74
C THR A 98 17.69 20.59 -19.46
N ALA A 99 17.14 19.91 -18.45
CA ALA A 99 17.00 20.45 -17.11
C ALA A 99 17.34 19.40 -16.05
N TYR A 100 17.70 19.87 -14.86
CA TYR A 100 18.02 19.02 -13.71
C TYR A 100 17.14 19.39 -12.53
N LYS A 101 16.84 18.40 -11.69
CA LYS A 101 16.22 18.63 -10.38
C LYS A 101 16.68 17.58 -9.39
N THR A 102 17.01 18.04 -8.18
CA THR A 102 17.13 17.14 -7.02
C THR A 102 15.75 16.95 -6.42
N LEU A 103 15.26 15.72 -6.43
CA LEU A 103 14.03 15.34 -5.78
C LEU A 103 14.32 14.82 -4.38
N THR A 104 13.54 15.29 -3.41
CA THR A 104 13.62 14.83 -2.02
C THR A 104 12.45 13.89 -1.72
N VAL A 105 12.76 12.74 -1.14
CA VAL A 105 11.77 11.80 -0.59
C VAL A 105 11.98 11.68 0.91
N THR A 106 10.93 11.99 1.68
CA THR A 106 10.95 11.83 3.14
C THR A 106 10.24 10.55 3.54
N VAL A 107 10.94 9.68 4.25
CA VAL A 107 10.35 8.51 4.90
C VAL A 107 9.68 8.95 6.20
N THR A 108 8.40 8.60 6.36
CA THR A 108 7.65 8.85 7.59
C THR A 108 7.50 7.56 8.38
N LYS A 109 7.58 7.66 9.70
CA LYS A 109 7.29 6.54 10.60
C LYS A 109 5.85 6.06 10.39
N ASN A 110 5.60 4.75 10.42
CA ASN A 110 4.22 4.30 10.46
C ASN A 110 3.66 4.46 11.88
N PRO A 111 2.46 5.03 12.06
CA PRO A 111 1.89 5.24 13.39
C PRO A 111 1.55 3.93 14.11
N ASP A 112 1.45 2.80 13.40
CA ASP A 112 1.05 1.48 13.90
C ASP A 112 2.25 0.56 14.22
N ASP A 113 3.48 1.01 14.02
CA ASP A 113 4.65 0.12 14.03
C ASP A 113 5.41 0.04 15.36
N ASN A 114 5.25 0.97 16.30
CA ASN A 114 6.11 1.09 17.50
C ASN A 114 7.63 0.96 17.18
N GLY A 115 8.08 1.23 15.95
CA GLY A 115 9.45 1.02 15.47
C GLY A 115 9.78 -0.36 14.88
N LYS A 116 8.79 -1.23 14.63
CA LYS A 116 8.96 -2.56 14.02
C LYS A 116 8.33 -2.60 12.63
N TYR A 117 9.10 -2.91 11.58
CA TYR A 117 8.60 -3.15 10.22
C TYR A 117 7.26 -3.94 10.24
N VAL A 118 6.16 -3.27 9.88
CA VAL A 118 4.88 -3.91 9.57
C VAL A 118 4.64 -3.67 8.09
N PRO A 119 4.74 -4.69 7.22
CA PRO A 119 4.43 -4.50 5.81
C PRO A 119 2.96 -4.12 5.68
N THR A 120 2.62 -3.21 4.76
CA THR A 120 1.24 -2.79 4.51
C THR A 120 0.36 -4.01 4.30
N PHE A 121 -0.61 -4.22 5.19
CA PHE A 121 -1.45 -5.41 5.18
C PHE A 121 -2.30 -5.47 3.90
N ARG A 122 -2.13 -6.53 3.11
CA ARG A 122 -2.85 -6.73 1.84
C ARG A 122 -3.12 -8.21 1.58
N ILE A 123 -4.16 -8.47 0.78
CA ILE A 123 -4.41 -9.77 0.17
C ILE A 123 -3.35 -9.97 -0.93
N THR A 124 -2.75 -11.16 -0.98
CA THR A 124 -1.73 -11.55 -1.96
C THR A 124 -2.19 -12.65 -2.90
N THR A 125 -3.42 -13.13 -2.75
CA THR A 125 -4.02 -14.12 -3.66
C THR A 125 -4.28 -13.47 -5.01
N ASP A 126 -3.72 -14.09 -6.06
CA ASP A 126 -3.91 -13.67 -7.43
C ASP A 126 -5.30 -14.03 -7.98
N ASN A 127 -5.65 -13.43 -9.11
CA ASN A 127 -6.79 -13.86 -9.90
C ASN A 127 -6.57 -15.29 -10.39
N VAL A 128 -7.66 -16.06 -10.50
CA VAL A 128 -7.62 -17.47 -10.90
C VAL A 128 -8.52 -17.74 -12.09
N SER A 129 -8.21 -18.81 -12.82
CA SER A 129 -9.05 -19.37 -13.89
C SER A 129 -9.47 -20.79 -13.51
N THR A 130 -10.63 -21.22 -14.00
CA THR A 130 -11.16 -22.57 -13.80
C THR A 130 -11.96 -22.99 -15.03
N PRO A 131 -12.01 -24.28 -15.38
CA PRO A 131 -12.94 -24.79 -16.38
C PRO A 131 -14.40 -24.47 -16.02
N GLU A 132 -15.26 -24.37 -17.04
CA GLU A 132 -16.69 -24.22 -16.84
C GLU A 132 -17.29 -25.38 -16.04
N ASN A 133 -18.42 -25.14 -15.38
CA ASN A 133 -19.16 -26.13 -14.58
C ASN A 133 -18.35 -26.83 -13.47
N THR A 134 -17.18 -26.31 -13.13
CA THR A 134 -16.29 -26.89 -12.11
C THR A 134 -16.11 -25.90 -10.97
N ASP A 135 -16.60 -26.27 -9.79
CA ASP A 135 -16.38 -25.49 -8.57
C ASP A 135 -14.88 -25.36 -8.29
N LYS A 136 -14.44 -24.15 -7.88
CA LYS A 136 -13.04 -23.87 -7.57
C LYS A 136 -12.90 -23.39 -6.14
N VAL A 137 -12.05 -24.06 -5.37
CA VAL A 137 -11.63 -23.59 -4.04
C VAL A 137 -10.37 -22.73 -4.19
N ILE A 138 -10.42 -21.53 -3.63
CA ILE A 138 -9.35 -20.53 -3.67
C ILE A 138 -8.92 -20.26 -2.23
N MET A 139 -7.64 -20.50 -1.94
CA MET A 139 -7.06 -20.20 -0.63
C MET A 139 -6.67 -18.72 -0.57
N LEU A 140 -7.38 -17.95 0.25
CA LEU A 140 -7.06 -16.56 0.49
C LEU A 140 -5.82 -16.46 1.39
N ALA A 141 -4.89 -15.62 0.98
CA ALA A 141 -3.64 -15.35 1.65
C ALA A 141 -3.41 -13.85 1.76
N THR A 142 -2.67 -13.47 2.80
CA THR A 142 -2.18 -12.11 3.01
C THR A 142 -0.67 -12.11 3.09
N ASN A 143 -0.06 -10.94 2.90
CA ASN A 143 1.40 -10.77 3.06
C ASN A 143 1.88 -10.88 4.51
N ILE A 144 0.98 -11.13 5.46
CA ILE A 144 1.28 -11.34 6.88
C ILE A 144 0.70 -12.70 7.27
N ASP A 145 1.56 -13.63 7.66
CA ASP A 145 1.23 -14.94 8.23
C ASP A 145 1.91 -15.09 9.60
N ASP A 146 1.72 -14.08 10.46
CA ASP A 146 2.30 -14.05 11.80
C ASP A 146 1.28 -14.62 12.79
N LEU A 147 1.65 -15.66 13.53
CA LEU A 147 0.84 -16.30 14.57
C LEU A 147 0.31 -15.32 15.64
N LYS A 148 0.95 -14.14 15.79
CA LYS A 148 0.48 -13.07 16.68
C LYS A 148 -0.79 -12.37 16.19
N TYR A 149 -1.16 -12.54 14.93
CA TYR A 149 -2.29 -11.83 14.33
C TYR A 149 -3.19 -12.82 13.64
N LYS A 150 -4.46 -12.83 14.06
CA LYS A 150 -5.47 -13.62 13.36
C LYS A 150 -6.01 -12.78 12.21
N THR A 151 -6.05 -13.36 11.01
CA THR A 151 -6.68 -12.74 9.85
C THR A 151 -8.07 -13.33 9.64
N THR A 152 -9.06 -12.46 9.42
CA THR A 152 -10.40 -12.85 8.99
C THR A 152 -10.69 -12.28 7.61
N PHE A 153 -11.42 -13.06 6.80
CA PHE A 153 -11.85 -12.63 5.47
C PHE A 153 -13.37 -12.48 5.45
N THR A 154 -13.85 -11.47 4.74
CA THR A 154 -15.27 -11.23 4.53
C THR A 154 -15.53 -10.87 3.07
N ILE A 155 -16.58 -11.42 2.50
CA ILE A 155 -17.13 -10.95 1.23
C ILE A 155 -17.86 -9.64 1.49
N THR A 156 -17.53 -8.59 0.74
CA THR A 156 -18.09 -7.23 0.91
C THR A 156 -18.94 -6.78 -0.27
N GLY A 157 -18.99 -7.57 -1.34
CA GLY A 157 -19.81 -7.29 -2.52
C GLY A 157 -19.21 -7.89 -3.79
N GLY A 158 -19.50 -7.27 -4.93
CA GLY A 158 -19.13 -7.75 -6.26
C GLY A 158 -20.37 -8.14 -7.07
N ALA A 159 -20.26 -8.04 -8.39
CA ALA A 159 -21.38 -8.32 -9.30
C ALA A 159 -21.87 -9.77 -9.19
N ASP A 160 -20.95 -10.69 -8.89
CA ASP A 160 -21.21 -12.12 -8.91
C ASP A 160 -21.24 -12.74 -7.51
N VAL A 161 -21.46 -11.94 -6.47
CA VAL A 161 -21.32 -12.35 -5.06
C VAL A 161 -22.04 -13.66 -4.70
N LYS A 162 -23.21 -13.91 -5.31
CA LYS A 162 -24.03 -15.12 -5.09
C LYS A 162 -23.38 -16.41 -5.59
N LYS A 163 -22.35 -16.32 -6.43
CA LYS A 163 -21.57 -17.46 -6.94
C LYS A 163 -20.40 -17.83 -6.02
N PHE A 164 -20.18 -17.07 -4.95
CA PHE A 164 -19.07 -17.29 -4.04
C PHE A 164 -19.58 -17.61 -2.63
N THR A 165 -18.93 -18.57 -1.98
CA THR A 165 -19.09 -18.82 -0.54
C THR A 165 -17.73 -18.72 0.14
N LEU A 166 -17.71 -18.30 1.40
CA LEU A 166 -16.47 -18.11 2.15
C LEU A 166 -16.57 -18.81 3.50
N ALA A 167 -15.62 -19.71 3.77
CA ALA A 167 -15.47 -20.39 5.05
C ALA A 167 -14.01 -20.25 5.52
N GLY A 168 -13.78 -19.42 6.55
CA GLY A 168 -12.42 -19.08 6.98
C GLY A 168 -11.66 -18.35 5.88
N ASN A 169 -10.56 -18.94 5.40
CA ASN A 169 -9.79 -18.45 4.25
C ASN A 169 -10.06 -19.23 2.95
N LYS A 170 -11.04 -20.13 2.94
CA LYS A 170 -11.46 -20.89 1.74
C LYS A 170 -12.60 -20.16 1.05
N LEU A 171 -12.30 -19.52 -0.08
CA LEU A 171 -13.29 -18.93 -0.98
C LEU A 171 -13.66 -19.96 -2.05
N THR A 172 -14.89 -20.43 -2.07
CA THR A 172 -15.38 -21.36 -3.08
C THR A 172 -16.17 -20.61 -4.14
N PHE A 173 -15.79 -20.78 -5.40
CA PHE A 173 -16.47 -20.25 -6.57
C PHE A 173 -17.26 -21.36 -7.26
N LYS A 174 -18.55 -21.10 -7.53
CA LYS A 174 -19.42 -21.98 -8.32
C LYS A 174 -19.46 -21.55 -9.79
N ALA A 175 -18.63 -22.19 -10.61
CA ALA A 175 -18.58 -21.91 -12.05
C ALA A 175 -19.87 -22.35 -12.73
N THR A 176 -20.30 -21.61 -13.76
CA THR A 176 -21.36 -22.05 -14.67
C THR A 176 -20.78 -22.43 -16.01
N ALA A 177 -21.64 -22.91 -16.90
CA ALA A 177 -21.31 -23.12 -18.30
C ALA A 177 -20.79 -21.82 -18.93
N PHE A 178 -19.83 -21.95 -19.85
CA PHE A 178 -19.19 -20.85 -20.56
C PHE A 178 -20.21 -20.08 -21.40
N GLU A 179 -21.09 -20.81 -22.09
CA GLU A 179 -22.16 -20.26 -22.94
C GLU A 179 -23.30 -19.56 -22.16
N ALA A 180 -23.33 -19.67 -20.83
CA ALA A 180 -24.39 -19.07 -20.02
C ALA A 180 -24.29 -17.53 -19.95
N ARG A 181 -23.18 -16.93 -20.41
CA ARG A 181 -22.94 -15.48 -20.35
C ARG A 181 -21.94 -15.02 -21.40
N LYS A 182 -22.08 -13.76 -21.84
CA LYS A 182 -21.17 -13.14 -22.84
C LYS A 182 -19.77 -12.83 -22.31
N ASP A 183 -19.64 -12.48 -21.03
CA ASP A 183 -18.34 -12.20 -20.37
C ASP A 183 -18.05 -13.33 -19.37
N ALA A 184 -17.09 -14.21 -19.61
CA ALA A 184 -16.76 -15.32 -18.69
C ALA A 184 -16.01 -14.88 -17.39
N THR A 185 -15.93 -13.58 -17.10
CA THR A 185 -15.26 -13.04 -15.91
C THR A 185 -16.22 -12.87 -14.74
N TYR A 186 -15.84 -13.41 -13.58
CA TYR A 186 -16.59 -13.29 -12.33
C TYR A 186 -15.88 -12.35 -11.35
N ARG A 187 -16.63 -11.47 -10.68
CA ARG A 187 -16.08 -10.41 -9.82
C ARG A 187 -16.67 -10.49 -8.42
N VAL A 188 -15.81 -10.65 -7.42
CA VAL A 188 -16.12 -10.60 -5.99
C VAL A 188 -15.19 -9.61 -5.28
N LYS A 189 -15.71 -8.89 -4.29
CA LYS A 189 -14.94 -7.98 -3.44
C LYS A 189 -14.69 -8.64 -2.09
N ILE A 190 -13.42 -8.82 -1.74
CA ILE A 190 -13.00 -9.43 -0.48
C ILE A 190 -12.29 -8.38 0.37
N LYS A 191 -12.61 -8.36 1.67
CA LYS A 191 -11.88 -7.60 2.68
C LYS A 191 -11.17 -8.58 3.62
N ALA A 192 -9.90 -8.35 3.86
CA ALA A 192 -9.16 -8.97 4.95
C ALA A 192 -9.13 -8.01 6.14
N THR A 193 -9.33 -8.53 7.35
CA THR A 193 -9.22 -7.78 8.60
C THR A 193 -8.22 -8.48 9.51
N ARG A 194 -7.24 -7.71 10.00
CA ARG A 194 -6.27 -8.18 10.99
C ARG A 194 -6.82 -7.94 12.38
N ILE A 195 -6.82 -8.98 13.21
CA ILE A 195 -7.23 -8.92 14.61
C ILE A 195 -5.99 -9.22 15.45
N SER A 196 -5.58 -8.26 16.28
CA SER A 196 -4.56 -8.51 17.31
C SER A 196 -5.15 -9.44 18.36
N SER A 197 -4.48 -10.57 18.62
CA SER A 197 -4.85 -11.45 19.74
C SER A 197 -4.37 -10.88 21.08
N CYS A 198 -4.51 -9.57 21.31
CA CYS A 198 -4.29 -9.02 22.65
C CYS A 198 -5.38 -9.57 23.57
N GLY A 199 -4.95 -10.49 24.45
CA GLY A 199 -5.82 -11.21 25.36
C GLY A 199 -6.66 -10.26 26.19
N SER A 200 -7.96 -10.49 26.17
CA SER A 200 -8.92 -9.99 27.13
C SER A 200 -8.61 -10.53 28.53
N TYR A 201 -7.63 -9.93 29.22
CA TYR A 201 -7.63 -9.99 30.68
C TYR A 201 -8.62 -8.93 31.20
N TYR A 202 -9.91 -9.19 30.99
CA TYR A 202 -10.92 -8.64 31.87
C TYR A 202 -10.68 -9.27 33.24
N PHE A 203 -9.90 -8.62 34.10
CA PHE A 203 -10.03 -8.83 35.53
C PHE A 203 -11.40 -8.24 35.90
N PRO A 204 -12.43 -9.03 36.29
CA PRO A 204 -13.55 -8.43 36.99
C PRO A 204 -12.96 -7.78 38.23
N ARG A 205 -13.10 -6.45 38.30
CA ARG A 205 -12.76 -5.66 39.49
C ARG A 205 -13.38 -6.38 40.67
N ARG A 206 -12.56 -7.03 41.53
CA ARG A 206 -13.05 -7.59 42.79
C ARG A 206 -13.67 -6.41 43.53
N LEU A 207 -15.00 -6.37 43.58
CA LEU A 207 -15.71 -5.62 44.60
C LEU A 207 -15.15 -6.13 45.93
N LYS A 208 -14.41 -5.26 46.63
CA LYS A 208 -14.06 -5.50 48.03
C LYS A 208 -15.38 -5.78 48.75
N LYS A 209 -15.59 -7.01 49.20
CA LYS A 209 -16.68 -7.31 50.14
C LYS A 209 -16.46 -6.39 51.36
N PRO A 210 -17.48 -5.67 51.83
CA PRO A 210 -17.38 -4.93 53.07
C PRO A 210 -17.10 -5.92 54.22
N SER A 211 -16.19 -5.53 55.11
CA SER A 211 -15.76 -6.32 56.27
C SER A 211 -16.94 -6.59 57.21
N SER A 212 -17.37 -7.84 57.31
CA SER A 212 -18.35 -8.28 58.31
C SER A 212 -17.70 -9.21 59.33
N THR A 213 -16.95 -8.65 60.28
CA THR A 213 -16.62 -9.34 61.55
C THR A 213 -16.56 -8.31 62.68
N GLY A 214 -17.73 -7.99 63.21
CA GLY A 214 -17.91 -7.26 64.46
C GLY A 214 -19.16 -7.80 65.14
N PHE A 215 -19.10 -9.05 65.63
CA PHE A 215 -20.10 -9.56 66.56
C PHE A 215 -19.62 -9.34 68.01
N PRO A 216 -20.46 -8.81 68.91
CA PRO A 216 -20.07 -8.54 70.28
C PRO A 216 -20.04 -9.82 71.13
N ARG A 217 -19.01 -9.98 71.98
CA ARG A 217 -19.01 -10.98 73.07
C ARG A 217 -20.08 -10.61 74.08
N ARG A 218 -21.17 -11.36 74.13
CA ARG A 218 -22.13 -11.33 75.25
C ARG A 218 -21.65 -12.28 76.34
N LEU A 219 -21.37 -11.72 77.51
CA LEU A 219 -21.03 -12.44 78.75
C LEU A 219 -22.10 -13.50 79.09
N LYS A 220 -21.66 -14.73 79.37
CA LYS A 220 -22.40 -15.69 80.19
C LYS A 220 -21.69 -15.84 81.54
N LYS A 221 -22.43 -15.58 82.62
CA LYS A 221 -22.28 -16.09 84.00
C LYS A 221 -23.65 -16.71 84.37
N PRO A 222 -23.83 -17.53 85.43
CA PRO A 222 -22.94 -18.42 86.22
C PRO A 222 -23.58 -19.83 86.50
N SER A 223 -23.02 -20.56 87.50
CA SER A 223 -23.49 -21.72 88.33
C SER A 223 -22.75 -23.05 88.06
N LEU A 224 -22.14 -23.78 89.03
CA LEU A 224 -22.06 -23.69 90.50
C LEU A 224 -20.64 -23.38 90.99
#